data_AF-A0A419ABC5-F1
#
_entry.id   AF-A0A419ABC5-F1
#
_cell.length_a   1.000
_cell.length_b   1.000
_cell.length_c   1.000
_cell.angle_alpha   90.00
_cell.angle_beta   90.00
_cell.angle_gamma   90.00
#
_symmetry.space_group_name_H-M   'P 1'
#
loop_
_entity.id
_entity.type
_entity.pdbx_description
1 polymer ?
#
loop_
_entity_poly.entity_id
_entity_poly.type
_entity_poly.pdbx_seq_one_letter_code
_entity_poly.pdbx_strand_id
1 'polypeptide(L)'
;MGQRIVLHNGYHRACALRMAGVTHAPVIVQTVSRRDELEVVAAAAVVDDPAFYFRANRPPMLKDFFDPRTSIVLPARRRRKMIKVSFTVTELYVEDL
;
A
#
# COMPACT_ATOMS: atom_id res chain seq x y z
N MET A 1 -4.61 -11.01 15.04
CA MET A 1 -5.59 -9.93 14.81
C MET A 1 -6.15 -10.08 13.39
N GLY A 2 -7.49 -10.21 13.24
CA GLY A 2 -8.27 -10.05 11.99
C GLY A 2 -7.96 -10.99 10.80
N GLN A 3 -8.98 -11.66 10.24
CA GLN A 3 -8.89 -12.36 8.93
C GLN A 3 -8.83 -11.37 7.73
N ARG A 4 -8.40 -10.13 7.96
CA ARG A 4 -8.44 -9.05 6.97
C ARG A 4 -7.05 -8.56 6.65
N ILE A 5 -6.84 -8.29 5.37
CA ILE A 5 -5.62 -7.71 4.83
C ILE A 5 -6.00 -6.36 4.24
N VAL A 6 -5.24 -5.32 4.58
CA VAL A 6 -5.42 -3.97 4.03
C VAL A 6 -4.37 -3.75 2.95
N LEU A 7 -4.82 -3.31 1.78
CA LEU A 7 -3.93 -2.99 0.68
C LEU A 7 -3.33 -1.60 0.92
N HIS A 8 -2.10 -1.56 1.43
CA HIS A 8 -1.39 -0.31 1.69
C HIS A 8 -0.95 0.41 0.40
N ASN A 9 -0.55 -0.35 -0.63
CA ASN A 9 -0.15 0.18 -1.93
C ASN A 9 -0.58 -0.79 -3.03
N GLY A 10 -0.67 -0.32 -4.26
CA GLY A 10 -0.93 -1.14 -5.42
C GLY A 10 -2.40 -1.19 -5.81
N TYR A 11 -3.25 -0.32 -5.25
CA TYR A 11 -4.67 -0.23 -5.61
C TYR A 11 -4.88 -0.20 -7.13
N HIS A 12 -4.23 0.72 -7.84
CA HIS A 12 -4.34 0.81 -9.30
C HIS A 12 -3.85 -0.45 -10.02
N ARG A 13 -2.80 -1.11 -9.51
CA ARG A 13 -2.28 -2.36 -10.09
C ARG A 13 -3.26 -3.51 -9.89
N ALA A 14 -3.82 -3.63 -8.69
CA ALA A 14 -4.84 -4.62 -8.38
C ALA A 14 -6.12 -4.40 -9.21
N CYS A 15 -6.55 -3.15 -9.37
CA CYS A 15 -7.67 -2.79 -10.26
C CYS A 15 -7.37 -3.16 -11.71
N ALA A 16 -6.19 -2.81 -12.24
CA ALA A 16 -5.81 -3.14 -13.61
C ALA A 16 -5.77 -4.65 -13.86
N LEU A 17 -5.20 -5.41 -12.91
CA LEU A 17 -5.22 -6.88 -12.95
C LEU A 17 -6.65 -7.41 -12.95
N ARG A 18 -7.52 -6.89 -12.06
CA ARG A 18 -8.91 -7.30 -11.98
C ARG A 18 -9.69 -7.01 -13.27
N MET A 19 -9.48 -5.84 -13.87
CA MET A 19 -10.07 -5.46 -15.16
C MET A 19 -9.59 -6.35 -16.30
N ALA A 20 -8.36 -6.84 -16.24
CA ALA A 20 -7.81 -7.82 -17.19
C ALA A 20 -8.29 -9.27 -16.93
N GLY A 21 -9.23 -9.48 -16.00
CA GLY A 21 -9.75 -10.81 -15.64
C GLY A 21 -8.85 -11.61 -14.67
N VAL A 22 -7.76 -11.04 -14.19
CA VAL A 22 -6.88 -11.68 -13.22
C VAL A 22 -7.54 -11.65 -11.84
N THR A 23 -7.70 -12.82 -11.24
CA THR A 23 -8.36 -12.98 -9.93
C THR A 23 -7.38 -13.08 -8.76
N HIS A 24 -6.11 -13.38 -9.04
CA HIS A 24 -5.06 -13.56 -8.05
C HIS A 24 -3.83 -12.74 -8.43
N ALA A 25 -3.28 -12.00 -7.47
CA ALA A 25 -2.09 -11.18 -7.68
C ALA A 25 -1.00 -11.56 -6.65
N PRO A 26 0.28 -11.63 -7.07
CA PRO A 26 1.36 -11.74 -6.11
C PRO A 26 1.43 -10.45 -5.28
N VAL A 27 1.51 -10.60 -3.96
CA VAL A 27 1.58 -9.48 -3.01
C VAL A 27 2.61 -9.76 -1.93
N ILE A 28 3.20 -8.69 -1.40
CA ILE A 28 4.03 -8.76 -0.19
C ILE A 28 3.11 -8.51 1.00
N VAL A 29 3.03 -9.47 1.91
CA VAL A 29 2.22 -9.36 3.13
C VAL A 29 3.13 -9.00 4.30
N GLN A 30 2.83 -7.89 4.96
CA GLN A 30 3.46 -7.51 6.21
C GLN A 30 2.50 -7.82 7.35
N THR A 31 2.95 -8.63 8.30
CA THR A 31 2.17 -8.97 9.49
C THR A 31 2.57 -8.04 10.62
N VAL A 32 1.58 -7.46 11.28
CA VAL A 32 1.77 -6.65 12.49
C VAL A 32 1.00 -7.28 13.63
N SER A 33 1.64 -7.32 14.79
CA SER A 33 1.09 -7.89 16.03
C SER A 33 0.70 -6.80 17.03
N ARG A 34 1.29 -5.60 16.90
CA ARG A 34 1.12 -4.47 17.82
C ARG A 34 0.86 -3.16 17.07
N ARG A 35 0.42 -2.14 17.82
CA ARG A 35 0.02 -0.84 17.26
C ARG A 35 1.22 0.00 16.81
N ASP A 36 2.30 -0.01 17.58
CA ASP A 36 3.57 0.63 17.24
C ASP A 36 4.15 0.09 15.91
N GLU A 37 4.07 -1.22 15.69
CA GLU A 37 4.46 -1.83 14.41
C GLU A 37 3.57 -1.33 13.26
N LEU A 38 2.26 -1.19 13.49
CA LEU A 38 1.30 -0.66 12.51
C LEU A 38 1.63 0.79 12.14
N GLU A 39 2.03 1.62 13.10
CA GLU A 39 2.43 3.03 12.88
C GLU A 39 3.63 3.18 11.94
N VAL A 40 4.53 2.18 11.90
CA VAL A 40 5.71 2.19 11.03
C VAL A 40 5.38 1.82 9.58
N VAL A 41 4.41 0.92 9.37
CA VAL A 41 4.20 0.28 8.06
C VAL A 41 2.94 0.74 7.33
N ALA A 42 1.94 1.24 8.06
CA ALA A 42 0.64 1.59 7.50
C ALA A 42 0.55 3.07 7.12
N ALA A 43 -0.39 3.38 6.22
CA ALA A 43 -0.71 4.77 5.89
C ALA A 43 -1.36 5.45 7.09
N ALA A 44 -1.13 6.77 7.24
CA ALA A 44 -1.65 7.57 8.35
C ALA A 44 -3.16 7.34 8.61
N ALA A 45 -3.98 7.32 7.55
CA ALA A 45 -5.42 7.08 7.69
C ALA A 45 -5.77 5.73 8.33
N VAL A 46 -4.95 4.69 8.14
CA VAL A 46 -5.15 3.37 8.76
C VAL A 46 -4.72 3.39 10.22
N VAL A 47 -3.70 4.18 10.56
CA VAL A 47 -3.20 4.39 11.93
C VAL A 47 -4.20 5.20 12.77
N ASP A 48 -4.83 6.20 12.15
CA ASP A 48 -5.80 7.08 12.80
C ASP A 48 -7.07 6.33 13.22
N ASP A 49 -7.54 5.38 12.40
CA ASP A 49 -8.69 4.51 12.74
C ASP A 49 -8.48 3.05 12.32
N PRO A 50 -7.67 2.26 13.05
CA PRO A 50 -7.43 0.86 12.72
C PRO A 50 -8.70 0.00 12.84
N ALA A 51 -9.64 0.41 13.71
CA ALA A 51 -10.86 -0.34 13.94
C ALA A 51 -11.74 -0.36 12.68
N PHE A 52 -11.84 0.77 11.99
CA PHE A 52 -12.57 0.87 10.74
C PHE A 52 -12.03 -0.09 9.67
N TYR A 53 -10.71 -0.11 9.44
CA TYR A 53 -10.14 -0.93 8.37
C TYR A 53 -10.14 -2.43 8.69
N PHE A 54 -9.85 -2.82 9.94
CA PHE A 54 -9.66 -4.24 10.29
C PHE A 54 -10.89 -4.90 10.92
N ARG A 55 -11.87 -4.16 11.45
CA ARG A 55 -13.01 -4.71 12.19
C ARG A 55 -14.39 -4.29 11.68
N ALA A 56 -14.56 -3.06 11.20
CA ALA A 56 -15.89 -2.58 10.78
C ALA A 56 -16.43 -3.36 9.56
N ASN A 57 -17.74 -3.32 9.30
CA ASN A 57 -18.29 -3.92 8.09
C ASN A 57 -17.64 -3.33 6.83
N ARG A 58 -17.45 -4.14 5.79
CA ARG A 58 -16.88 -3.66 4.53
C ARG A 58 -17.78 -2.54 4.00
N PRO A 59 -17.24 -1.38 3.64
CA PRO A 59 -18.01 -0.36 2.94
C PRO A 59 -18.63 -0.95 1.68
N PRO A 60 -19.85 -0.51 1.30
CA PRO A 60 -20.45 -0.95 0.05
C PRO A 60 -19.53 -0.58 -1.12
N MET A 61 -19.27 -1.55 -2.00
CA MET A 61 -18.50 -1.31 -3.21
C MET A 61 -19.40 -0.70 -4.29
N LEU A 62 -18.84 0.25 -5.03
CA LEU A 62 -19.46 0.79 -6.24
C LEU A 62 -19.50 -0.34 -7.29
N LYS A 63 -20.72 -0.76 -7.68
CA LYS A 63 -20.92 -1.98 -8.50
C LYS A 63 -20.44 -1.80 -9.95
N ASP A 64 -20.52 -0.59 -10.45
CA ASP A 64 -20.13 -0.15 -11.79
C ASP A 64 -18.70 0.40 -11.85
N PHE A 65 -17.90 0.23 -10.78
CA PHE A 65 -16.52 0.74 -10.73
C PHE A 65 -15.63 0.28 -11.89
N PHE A 66 -15.89 -0.91 -12.44
CA PHE A 66 -15.16 -1.48 -13.57
C PHE A 66 -15.97 -1.47 -14.88
N ASP A 67 -17.13 -0.80 -14.92
CA ASP A 67 -17.94 -0.69 -16.15
C ASP A 67 -17.26 0.27 -17.13
N PRO A 68 -16.84 -0.19 -18.32
CA PRO A 68 -16.20 0.69 -19.30
C PRO A 68 -17.11 1.82 -19.79
N ARG A 69 -18.44 1.69 -19.65
CA ARG A 69 -19.41 2.72 -20.06
C ARG A 69 -19.44 3.93 -19.13
N THR A 70 -18.96 3.77 -17.90
CA THR A 70 -18.94 4.84 -16.87
C THR A 70 -17.52 5.35 -16.60
N SER A 71 -16.53 4.91 -17.38
CA SER A 71 -15.12 5.27 -17.20
C SER A 71 -14.52 5.85 -18.48
N ILE A 72 -13.50 6.69 -18.33
CA ILE A 72 -12.68 7.21 -19.44
C ILE A 72 -11.21 6.82 -19.23
N VAL A 73 -10.55 6.35 -20.30
CA VAL A 73 -9.12 6.05 -20.25
C VAL A 73 -8.34 7.33 -20.52
N LEU A 74 -7.68 7.86 -19.50
CA LEU A 74 -6.82 9.03 -19.63
C LEU A 74 -5.39 8.61 -20.01
N PRO A 75 -4.87 9.04 -21.16
CA PRO A 75 -3.49 8.74 -21.53
C PRO A 75 -2.53 9.48 -20.58
N ALA A 76 -1.78 8.72 -19.78
CA ALA A 76 -0.78 9.26 -18.88
C ALA A 76 0.61 9.29 -19.53
N ARG A 77 1.31 10.43 -19.46
CA ARG A 77 2.70 10.53 -19.92
C ARG A 77 3.62 9.67 -19.03
N ARG A 78 4.46 8.83 -19.64
CA ARG A 78 5.47 8.05 -18.93
C ARG A 78 6.44 8.99 -18.20
N ARG A 79 6.46 8.92 -16.87
CA ARG A 79 7.41 9.68 -16.03
C ARG A 79 8.71 8.90 -15.88
N ARG A 80 9.86 9.56 -16.10
CA ARG A 80 11.18 9.04 -15.73
C ARG A 80 11.54 9.63 -14.36
N LYS A 81 11.74 8.78 -13.36
CA LYS A 81 12.22 9.18 -12.04
C LYS A 81 13.71 8.85 -11.95
N MET A 82 14.54 9.87 -11.73
CA MET A 82 15.96 9.71 -11.41
C MET A 82 16.12 9.96 -9.91
N ILE A 83 16.71 9.01 -9.20
CA ILE A 83 17.00 9.12 -7.77
C ILE A 83 18.51 9.16 -7.64
N LYS A 84 19.05 10.29 -7.17
CA LYS A 84 20.45 10.40 -6.77
C LYS A 84 20.52 10.12 -5.28
N VAL A 85 21.24 9.08 -4.90
CA VAL A 85 21.52 8.76 -3.49
C VAL A 85 22.95 9.17 -3.21
N SER A 86 23.12 10.04 -2.22
CA SER A 86 24.42 10.45 -1.68
C SER A 86 24.41 10.11 -0.20
N PHE A 87 25.42 9.37 0.26
CA PHE A 87 25.62 9.09 1.68
C PHE A 87 27.09 9.31 2.03
N THR A 88 27.33 9.74 3.26
CA THR A 88 28.66 9.94 3.83
C THR A 88 28.80 8.96 4.98
N VAL A 89 29.88 8.18 4.98
CA VAL A 89 30.21 7.26 6.07
C VAL A 89 31.35 7.87 6.85
N THR A 90 31.16 8.02 8.17
CA THR A 90 32.21 8.43 9.09
C THR A 90 32.45 7.28 10.05
N GLU A 91 33.62 6.66 9.96
CA GLU A 91 34.10 5.70 10.97
C GLU A 91 34.72 6.46 12.13
N LEU A 92 34.32 6.09 13.35
CA LEU A 92 34.91 6.59 14.59
C LEU A 92 35.49 5.39 15.32
N TYR A 93 36.78 5.47 15.63
CA TYR A 93 37.44 4.53 16.54
C TYR A 93 37.37 5.12 17.94
N VAL A 94 36.89 4.32 18.89
CA VAL A 94 36.84 4.67 20.31
C VAL A 94 37.88 3.81 21.01
N GLU A 95 38.81 4.42 21.75
CA GLU A 95 39.76 3.68 22.58
C GLU A 95 39.04 3.18 23.84
N ASP A 96 39.27 1.92 24.21
CA ASP A 96 38.77 1.37 25.48
C ASP A 96 39.59 1.96 26.64
N LEU A 97 38.87 2.45 27.67
CA LEU A 97 39.42 3.04 28.91
C LEU A 97 40.20 2.04 29.77
#